data_AF-A0A2T9XPJ7-F1
#
_entry.id   AF-A0A2T9XPJ7-F1
#
_cell.length_a   1.000
_cell.length_b   1.000
_cell.length_c   1.000
_cell.angle_alpha   90.00
_cell.angle_beta   90.00
_cell.angle_gamma   90.00
#
_symmetry.space_group_name_H-M   'P 1'
#
loop_
_entity.id
_entity.type
_entity.pdbx_description
1 polymer ?
#
loop_
_entity_poly.entity_id
_entity_poly.type
_entity_poly.pdbx_seq_one_letter_code
_entity_poly.pdbx_strand_id
1 'polypeptide(L)'
;MATATLHRLFPGRITVGIGHGVQDWMGQVGARVESPMTLLREYATALSALLGGESVTTSGRYVHLDDVRLDWPPAAAPAVVVGAGGPRSLQLSGELADATLITCGTTPEGLRQARRHIDAGRLAAGRSGPHPLIVNVLAATGVHAAQRLDAERRAWGFDPAHDVGVAGDAATVADAVRRWADAGADTVVLQPTSDEPDPEGFVRFVAAEVQPLVR
;
A
#
# COMPACT_ATOMS: atom_id res chain seq x y z
N MET A 1 -0.43 3.43 20.82
CA MET A 1 0.74 2.97 21.61
C MET A 1 1.86 2.40 20.75
N ALA A 2 1.73 1.25 20.08
CA ALA A 2 2.84 0.62 19.34
C ALA A 2 3.47 1.50 18.23
N THR A 3 2.63 2.09 17.37
CA THR A 3 3.09 2.96 16.27
C THR A 3 3.85 4.19 16.77
N ALA A 4 3.38 4.82 17.84
CA ALA A 4 4.02 5.98 18.42
C ALA A 4 5.40 5.65 19.01
N THR A 5 5.52 4.51 19.69
CA THR A 5 6.80 4.02 20.21
C THR A 5 7.79 3.78 19.07
N LEU A 6 7.40 3.07 18.01
CA LEU A 6 8.27 2.84 16.86
C LEU A 6 8.72 4.14 16.21
N HIS A 7 7.82 5.10 16.05
CA HIS A 7 8.17 6.36 15.40
C HIS A 7 9.13 7.20 16.24
N ARG A 8 9.03 7.12 17.56
CA ARG A 8 9.96 7.80 18.48
C ARG A 8 11.33 7.14 18.54
N LEU A 9 11.39 5.81 18.49
CA LEU A 9 12.65 5.07 18.45
C LEU A 9 13.36 5.17 17.10
N PHE A 10 12.58 5.24 16.01
CA PHE A 10 13.08 5.27 14.64
C PHE A 10 12.44 6.44 13.85
N PRO A 11 12.77 7.71 14.18
CA PRO A 11 12.22 8.87 13.48
C PRO A 11 12.49 8.80 11.97
N GLY A 12 11.47 9.12 11.16
CA GLY A 12 11.56 9.16 9.70
C GLY A 12 11.71 7.79 9.00
N ARG A 13 11.65 6.67 9.73
CA ARG A 13 11.87 5.32 9.19
C ARG A 13 10.63 4.42 9.18
N ILE A 14 9.49 4.94 9.64
CA ILE A 14 8.27 4.16 9.82
C ILE A 14 7.16 4.77 8.96
N THR A 15 6.54 3.95 8.13
CA THR A 15 5.34 4.28 7.37
C THR A 15 4.17 3.47 7.93
N VAL A 16 3.04 4.11 8.20
CA VAL A 16 1.89 3.47 8.87
C VAL A 16 0.88 3.03 7.83
N GLY A 17 0.95 1.77 7.42
CA GLY A 17 0.00 1.16 6.49
C GLY A 17 -1.22 0.56 7.20
N ILE A 18 -2.42 0.93 6.77
CA ILE A 18 -3.69 0.35 7.25
C ILE A 18 -4.56 -0.09 6.07
N GLY A 19 -5.49 -0.99 6.33
CA GLY A 19 -6.46 -1.45 5.35
C GLY A 19 -7.61 -2.17 6.05
N HIS A 20 -8.66 -2.50 5.30
CA HIS A 20 -9.83 -3.16 5.87
C HIS A 20 -9.65 -4.70 6.01
N GLY A 21 -8.50 -5.24 5.58
CA GLY A 21 -8.19 -6.67 5.59
C GLY A 21 -8.93 -7.49 4.53
N VAL A 22 -8.40 -8.67 4.20
CA VAL A 22 -9.09 -9.67 3.37
C VAL A 22 -10.21 -10.28 4.20
N GLN A 23 -11.46 -10.12 3.76
CA GLN A 23 -12.62 -10.38 4.63
C GLN A 23 -12.78 -11.83 5.08
N ASP A 24 -12.32 -12.78 4.28
CA ASP A 24 -12.35 -14.18 4.66
C ASP A 24 -11.32 -14.48 5.77
N TRP A 25 -10.14 -13.87 5.72
CA TRP A 25 -9.15 -13.96 6.80
C TRP A 25 -9.61 -13.25 8.07
N MET A 26 -10.24 -12.07 7.92
CA MET A 26 -10.88 -11.38 9.05
C MET A 26 -11.95 -12.26 9.71
N GLY A 27 -12.66 -13.08 8.94
CA GLY A 27 -13.62 -14.06 9.45
C GLY A 27 -12.97 -15.15 10.29
N GLN A 28 -11.82 -15.67 9.85
CA GLN A 28 -11.08 -16.73 10.56
C GLN A 28 -10.59 -16.29 11.95
N VAL A 29 -10.24 -15.00 12.10
CA VAL A 29 -9.80 -14.43 13.38
C VAL A 29 -10.95 -13.80 14.19
N GLY A 30 -12.19 -13.94 13.75
CA GLY A 30 -13.37 -13.40 14.44
C GLY A 30 -13.50 -11.87 14.40
N ALA A 31 -12.81 -11.20 13.48
CA ALA A 31 -12.78 -9.73 13.37
C ALA A 31 -13.46 -9.20 12.09
N ARG A 32 -14.18 -10.06 11.35
CA ARG A 32 -14.98 -9.63 10.19
C ARG A 32 -16.12 -8.73 10.64
N VAL A 33 -16.23 -7.57 10.00
CA VAL A 33 -17.29 -6.60 10.25
C VAL A 33 -18.25 -6.54 9.07
N GLU A 34 -19.49 -6.11 9.34
CA GLU A 34 -20.51 -5.94 8.30
C GLU A 34 -20.16 -4.84 7.29
N SER A 35 -19.56 -3.74 7.76
CA SER A 35 -19.16 -2.61 6.91
C SER A 35 -17.67 -2.29 7.08
N PRO A 36 -16.77 -2.97 6.33
CA PRO A 36 -15.33 -2.77 6.42
C PRO A 36 -14.88 -1.35 6.02
N MET A 37 -15.62 -0.71 5.12
CA MET A 37 -15.37 0.68 4.71
C MET A 37 -15.72 1.68 5.82
N THR A 38 -16.80 1.44 6.57
CA THR A 38 -17.13 2.25 7.74
C THR A 38 -16.08 2.09 8.82
N LEU A 39 -15.66 0.84 9.12
CA LEU A 39 -14.58 0.58 10.07
C LEU A 39 -13.28 1.29 9.65
N LEU A 40 -12.86 1.15 8.39
CA LEU A 40 -11.65 1.79 7.90
C LEU A 40 -11.70 3.32 8.03
N ARG A 41 -12.85 3.94 7.73
CA ARG A 41 -13.04 5.38 7.90
C ARG A 41 -12.89 5.80 9.36
N GLU A 42 -13.65 5.17 10.25
CA GLU A 42 -13.64 5.50 11.68
C GLU A 42 -12.26 5.28 12.29
N TYR A 43 -11.61 4.17 11.95
CA TYR A 43 -10.29 3.82 12.45
C TYR A 43 -9.20 4.77 11.91
N ALA A 44 -9.18 5.06 10.61
CA ALA A 44 -8.20 5.97 10.01
C ALA A 44 -8.31 7.37 10.60
N THR A 45 -9.53 7.91 10.74
CA THR A 45 -9.76 9.24 11.32
C THR A 45 -9.27 9.29 12.77
N ALA A 46 -9.67 8.33 13.61
CA ALA A 46 -9.25 8.28 15.01
C ALA A 46 -7.73 8.08 15.14
N LEU A 47 -7.15 7.20 14.33
CA LEU A 47 -5.71 6.93 14.33
C LEU A 47 -4.90 8.18 13.96
N SER A 48 -5.27 8.87 12.89
CA SER A 48 -4.58 10.09 12.44
C SER A 48 -4.64 11.19 13.51
N ALA A 49 -5.80 11.43 14.12
CA ALA A 49 -5.95 12.41 15.20
C ALA A 49 -5.07 12.07 16.43
N LEU A 50 -5.12 10.80 16.88
CA LEU A 50 -4.30 10.33 17.99
C LEU A 50 -2.80 10.46 17.71
N LEU A 51 -2.36 10.08 16.50
CA LEU A 51 -0.95 10.20 16.09
C LEU A 51 -0.53 11.66 15.88
N GLY A 52 -1.46 12.56 15.58
CA GLY A 52 -1.28 14.01 15.61
C GLY A 52 -1.20 14.61 17.02
N GLY A 53 -1.46 13.80 18.06
CA GLY A 53 -1.37 14.22 19.46
C GLY A 53 -2.66 14.83 20.01
N GLU A 54 -3.76 14.75 19.28
CA GLU A 54 -5.09 15.22 19.68
C GLU A 54 -5.72 14.31 20.76
N SER A 55 -6.65 14.87 21.53
CA SER A 55 -7.58 14.05 22.34
C SER A 55 -8.81 13.74 21.49
N VAL A 56 -9.26 12.49 21.50
CA VAL A 56 -10.30 11.98 20.62
C VAL A 56 -11.47 11.45 21.43
N THR A 57 -12.63 12.06 21.21
CA THR A 57 -13.94 11.54 21.62
C THR A 57 -14.76 11.26 20.36
N THR A 58 -15.20 10.02 20.19
CA THR A 58 -16.04 9.63 19.04
C THR A 58 -16.97 8.49 19.43
N SER A 59 -18.14 8.46 18.80
CA SER A 59 -19.11 7.37 18.93
C SER A 59 -19.54 6.94 17.54
N GLY A 60 -18.68 6.14 16.90
CA GLY A 60 -18.92 5.54 15.58
C GLY A 60 -19.72 4.24 15.67
N ARG A 61 -19.80 3.50 14.58
CA ARG A 61 -20.38 2.15 14.56
C ARG A 61 -19.42 1.11 15.15
N TYR A 62 -18.11 1.31 14.97
CA TYR A 62 -17.07 0.37 15.37
C TYR A 62 -16.01 1.00 16.28
N VAL A 63 -15.76 2.30 16.17
CA VAL A 63 -14.79 3.00 17.01
C VAL A 63 -15.53 3.90 18.02
N HIS A 64 -15.34 3.60 19.31
CA HIS A 64 -15.83 4.41 20.41
C HIS A 64 -14.64 4.81 21.29
N LEU A 65 -14.41 6.10 21.43
CA LEU A 65 -13.36 6.67 22.28
C LEU A 65 -13.99 7.78 23.12
N ASP A 66 -13.58 7.88 24.38
CA ASP A 66 -14.02 8.91 25.31
C ASP A 66 -12.77 9.57 25.93
N ASP A 67 -12.49 10.81 25.50
CA ASP A 67 -11.34 11.62 25.89
C ASP A 67 -9.99 10.87 25.85
N VAL A 68 -9.77 10.12 24.76
CA VAL A 68 -8.57 9.31 24.61
C VAL A 68 -7.47 10.12 23.94
N ARG A 69 -6.27 10.13 24.54
CA ARG A 69 -5.06 10.74 23.99
C ARG A 69 -3.86 9.82 24.15
N LEU A 70 -2.87 9.95 23.27
CA LEU A 70 -1.56 9.33 23.50
C LEU A 70 -0.79 10.10 24.58
N ASP A 71 -0.32 9.40 25.61
CA ASP A 71 0.61 9.97 26.62
C ASP A 71 1.89 10.51 25.97
N TRP A 72 2.29 9.84 24.88
CA TRP A 72 3.59 9.99 24.24
C TRP A 72 3.42 10.00 22.72
N PRO A 73 2.82 11.04 22.13
CA PRO A 73 2.64 11.10 20.68
C PRO A 73 4.01 11.19 19.97
N PRO A 74 4.09 10.80 18.69
CA PRO A 74 5.23 11.08 17.84
C PRO A 74 5.57 12.58 17.83
N ALA A 75 6.86 12.92 17.67
CA ALA A 75 7.28 14.33 17.56
C ALA A 75 6.73 15.02 16.30
N ALA A 76 6.49 14.24 15.24
CA ALA A 76 5.78 14.66 14.04
C ALA A 76 4.81 13.54 13.65
N ALA A 77 3.61 13.91 13.19
CA ALA A 77 2.60 12.94 12.80
C ALA A 77 3.10 12.10 11.61
N PRO A 78 3.13 10.74 11.71
CA PRO A 78 3.45 9.89 10.57
C PRO A 78 2.40 10.03 9.48
N ALA A 79 2.84 9.87 8.23
CA ALA A 79 1.93 9.65 7.12
C ALA A 79 1.17 8.32 7.30
N VAL A 80 -0.16 8.39 7.21
CA VAL A 80 -1.03 7.21 7.18
C VAL A 80 -1.28 6.80 5.74
N VAL A 81 -0.90 5.57 5.42
CA VAL A 81 -1.05 4.97 4.09
C VAL A 81 -2.22 4.00 4.13
N VAL A 82 -3.15 4.13 3.19
CA VAL A 82 -4.26 3.17 3.06
C VAL A 82 -3.99 2.22 1.90
N GLY A 83 -4.02 0.92 2.20
CA GLY A 83 -4.05 -0.14 1.19
C GLY A 83 -5.43 -0.23 0.55
N ALA A 84 -5.51 -0.05 -0.78
CA ALA A 84 -6.78 -0.05 -1.50
C ALA A 84 -6.64 -0.61 -2.93
N GLY A 85 -7.69 -1.27 -3.42
CA GLY A 85 -7.76 -1.79 -4.80
C GLY A 85 -9.08 -1.53 -5.52
N GLY A 86 -10.22 -1.61 -4.81
CA GLY A 86 -11.53 -1.33 -5.41
C GLY A 86 -11.83 0.17 -5.54
N PRO A 87 -12.64 0.61 -6.52
CA PRO A 87 -12.96 2.04 -6.74
C PRO A 87 -13.41 2.80 -5.49
N ARG A 88 -14.28 2.18 -4.67
CA ARG A 88 -14.77 2.79 -3.42
C ARG A 88 -13.67 2.90 -2.36
N SER A 89 -12.81 1.89 -2.25
CA SER A 89 -11.67 1.91 -1.32
C SER A 89 -10.62 2.92 -1.74
N LEU A 90 -10.39 3.08 -3.04
CA LEU A 90 -9.48 4.07 -3.61
C LEU A 90 -9.99 5.50 -3.38
N GLN A 91 -11.28 5.73 -3.59
CA GLN A 91 -11.92 7.00 -3.25
C GLN A 91 -11.80 7.29 -1.75
N LEU A 92 -12.12 6.31 -0.89
CA LEU A 92 -11.97 6.44 0.56
C LEU A 92 -10.51 6.75 0.97
N SER A 93 -9.54 6.13 0.32
CA SER A 93 -8.11 6.43 0.53
C SER A 93 -7.79 7.89 0.20
N GLY A 94 -8.30 8.40 -0.93
CA GLY A 94 -8.14 9.81 -1.31
C GLY A 94 -8.77 10.79 -0.30
N GLU A 95 -9.87 10.40 0.33
CA GLU A 95 -10.55 11.24 1.33
C GLU A 95 -9.79 11.34 2.67
N LEU A 96 -9.07 10.28 3.07
CA LEU A 96 -8.59 10.12 4.45
C LEU A 96 -7.07 9.99 4.60
N ALA A 97 -6.41 9.40 3.61
CA ALA A 97 -5.02 8.99 3.70
C ALA A 97 -4.05 10.06 3.19
N ASP A 98 -2.80 9.96 3.62
CA ASP A 98 -1.70 10.78 3.11
C ASP A 98 -1.06 10.16 1.87
N ALA A 99 -1.17 8.84 1.70
CA ALA A 99 -0.77 8.11 0.52
C ALA A 99 -1.61 6.83 0.33
N THR A 100 -1.59 6.28 -0.89
CA THR A 100 -2.26 5.01 -1.21
C THR A 100 -1.24 3.95 -1.53
N LEU A 101 -1.40 2.75 -0.95
CA LEU A 101 -0.68 1.55 -1.35
C LEU A 101 -1.59 0.66 -2.19
N ILE A 102 -1.12 0.27 -3.36
CA ILE A 102 -1.78 -0.64 -4.28
C ILE A 102 -1.04 -1.97 -4.29
N THR A 103 -1.79 -3.05 -4.12
CA THR A 103 -1.26 -4.41 -4.10
C THR A 103 -0.79 -4.85 -5.49
N CYS A 104 -0.02 -5.93 -5.55
CA CYS A 104 0.30 -6.58 -6.80
C CYS A 104 -0.97 -7.02 -7.57
N GLY A 105 -0.84 -7.22 -8.88
CA GLY A 105 -2.00 -7.47 -9.76
C GLY A 105 -2.52 -6.23 -10.50
N THR A 106 -1.95 -5.04 -10.25
CA THR A 106 -2.39 -3.80 -10.90
C THR A 106 -1.53 -3.46 -12.11
N THR A 107 -2.16 -3.37 -13.29
CA THR A 107 -1.51 -2.94 -14.52
C THR A 107 -1.20 -1.44 -14.49
N PRO A 108 -0.31 -0.93 -15.37
CA PRO A 108 -0.11 0.51 -15.54
C PRO A 108 -1.40 1.28 -15.84
N GLU A 109 -2.31 0.73 -16.66
CA GLU A 109 -3.61 1.39 -16.91
C GLU A 109 -4.54 1.32 -15.69
N GLY A 110 -4.54 0.20 -14.96
CA GLY A 110 -5.24 0.08 -13.68
C GLY A 110 -4.74 1.11 -12.67
N LEU A 111 -3.44 1.43 -12.68
CA LEU A 111 -2.86 2.47 -11.85
C LEU A 111 -3.38 3.87 -12.20
N ARG A 112 -3.50 4.19 -13.50
CA ARG A 112 -4.11 5.45 -13.96
C ARG A 112 -5.57 5.55 -13.57
N GLN A 113 -6.32 4.44 -13.62
CA GLN A 113 -7.70 4.37 -13.13
C GLN A 113 -7.76 4.60 -11.62
N ALA A 114 -6.85 3.98 -10.87
CA ALA A 114 -6.78 4.14 -9.43
C ALA A 114 -6.51 5.59 -9.02
N ARG A 115 -5.60 6.27 -9.72
CA ARG A 115 -5.35 7.72 -9.53
C ARG A 115 -6.63 8.54 -9.67
N ARG A 116 -7.46 8.29 -10.70
CA ARG A 116 -8.73 9.00 -10.89
C ARG A 116 -9.69 8.83 -9.71
N HIS A 117 -9.81 7.62 -9.16
CA HIS A 117 -10.66 7.37 -8.00
C HIS A 117 -10.13 8.06 -6.73
N ILE A 118 -8.80 8.02 -6.52
CA ILE A 118 -8.14 8.71 -5.41
C ILE A 118 -8.38 10.22 -5.51
N ASP A 119 -8.18 10.81 -6.69
CA ASP A 119 -8.34 12.26 -6.90
C ASP A 119 -9.78 12.71 -6.68
N ALA A 120 -10.77 11.90 -7.09
CA ALA A 120 -12.17 12.16 -6.79
C ALA A 120 -12.45 12.20 -5.27
N GLY A 121 -11.84 11.28 -4.51
CA GLY A 121 -11.92 11.29 -3.04
C GLY A 121 -11.25 12.51 -2.42
N ARG A 122 -10.04 12.86 -2.89
CA ARG A 122 -9.31 14.05 -2.44
C ARG A 122 -10.13 15.32 -2.65
N LEU A 123 -10.73 15.46 -3.83
CA LEU A 123 -11.59 16.59 -4.18
C LEU A 123 -12.81 16.67 -3.26
N ALA A 124 -13.49 15.54 -3.02
CA ALA A 124 -14.66 15.48 -2.15
C ALA A 124 -14.33 15.87 -0.69
N ALA A 125 -13.12 15.54 -0.22
CA ALA A 125 -12.64 15.89 1.11
C ALA A 125 -11.94 17.25 1.20
N GLY A 126 -11.85 18.00 0.10
CA GLY A 126 -11.14 19.29 0.05
C GLY A 126 -9.64 19.18 0.31
N ARG A 127 -9.02 18.01 0.10
CA ARG A 127 -7.60 17.77 0.33
C ARG A 127 -6.77 18.27 -0.85
N SER A 128 -5.77 19.10 -0.55
CA SER A 128 -4.79 19.62 -1.51
C SER A 128 -3.39 19.06 -1.23
N GLY A 129 -2.43 19.31 -2.14
CA GLY A 129 -1.06 18.78 -2.04
C GLY A 129 -0.84 17.45 -2.77
N PRO A 130 0.33 16.82 -2.60
CA PRO A 130 0.63 15.53 -3.23
C PRO A 130 -0.14 14.37 -2.56
N HIS A 131 -0.33 13.28 -3.31
CA HIS A 131 -0.82 11.99 -2.81
C HIS A 131 0.05 10.87 -3.35
N PRO A 132 1.13 10.50 -2.65
CA PRO A 132 2.01 9.45 -3.11
C PRO A 132 1.25 8.14 -3.37
N LEU A 133 1.57 7.51 -4.49
CA LEU A 133 1.03 6.22 -4.90
C LEU A 133 2.14 5.18 -4.91
N ILE A 134 2.02 4.24 -4.00
CA ILE A 134 2.96 3.12 -3.83
C ILE A 134 2.32 1.91 -4.50
N VAL A 135 3.03 1.24 -5.40
CA VAL A 135 2.54 0.03 -6.08
C VAL A 135 3.52 -1.12 -5.88
N ASN A 136 2.99 -2.29 -5.52
CA ASN A 136 3.76 -3.54 -5.53
C ASN A 136 3.68 -4.17 -6.92
N VAL A 137 4.82 -4.54 -7.49
CA VAL A 137 4.93 -5.17 -8.80
C VAL A 137 5.65 -6.50 -8.63
N LEU A 138 5.02 -7.59 -9.09
CA LEU A 138 5.67 -8.90 -9.09
C LEU A 138 6.90 -8.86 -10.00
N ALA A 139 8.04 -9.34 -9.50
CA ALA A 139 9.28 -9.38 -10.24
C ALA A 139 10.01 -10.70 -9.98
N ALA A 140 10.46 -11.35 -11.06
CA ALA A 140 11.28 -12.56 -11.00
C ALA A 140 12.52 -12.41 -11.88
N THR A 141 13.63 -13.00 -11.44
CA THR A 141 14.91 -13.00 -12.19
C THR A 141 15.55 -14.39 -12.17
N GLY A 142 16.55 -14.62 -13.00
CA GLY A 142 17.30 -15.88 -13.04
C GLY A 142 16.51 -17.08 -13.59
N VAL A 143 16.89 -18.27 -13.15
CA VAL A 143 16.39 -19.53 -13.73
C VAL A 143 14.89 -19.66 -13.50
N HIS A 144 14.18 -20.01 -14.57
CA HIS A 144 12.73 -20.20 -14.59
C HIS A 144 11.90 -18.97 -14.15
N ALA A 145 12.44 -17.75 -14.22
CA ALA A 145 11.75 -16.53 -13.78
C ALA A 145 10.34 -16.38 -14.38
N ALA A 146 10.18 -16.63 -15.68
CA ALA A 146 8.88 -16.55 -16.36
C ALA A 146 7.88 -17.59 -15.80
N GLN A 147 8.32 -18.84 -15.60
CA GLN A 147 7.48 -19.90 -15.05
C GLN A 147 7.02 -19.58 -13.61
N ARG A 148 7.92 -19.01 -12.80
CA ARG A 148 7.62 -18.60 -11.42
C ARG A 148 6.60 -17.46 -11.39
N LEU A 149 6.80 -16.43 -12.22
CA LEU A 149 5.83 -15.34 -12.36
C LEU A 149 4.46 -15.85 -12.82
N ASP A 150 4.42 -16.76 -13.79
CA ASP A 150 3.18 -17.34 -14.28
C ASP A 150 2.48 -18.22 -13.23
N ALA A 151 3.25 -18.93 -12.39
CA ALA A 151 2.70 -19.68 -11.26
C ALA A 151 2.06 -18.76 -10.22
N GLU A 152 2.74 -17.66 -9.88
CA GLU A 152 2.21 -16.64 -8.96
C GLU A 152 0.92 -16.02 -9.52
N ARG A 153 0.92 -15.62 -10.80
CA ARG A 153 -0.28 -15.09 -11.48
C ARG A 153 -1.46 -16.04 -11.40
N ARG A 154 -1.25 -17.34 -11.64
CA ARG A 154 -2.30 -18.36 -11.51
C ARG A 154 -2.79 -18.51 -10.07
N ALA A 155 -1.88 -18.53 -9.09
CA ALA A 155 -2.24 -18.67 -7.68
C ALA A 155 -3.13 -17.52 -7.19
N TRP A 156 -2.85 -16.30 -7.66
CA TRP A 156 -3.66 -15.11 -7.35
C TRP A 156 -4.86 -14.90 -8.28
N GLY A 157 -5.02 -15.73 -9.33
CA GLY A 157 -6.10 -15.61 -10.30
C GLY A 157 -6.00 -14.35 -11.19
N PHE A 158 -4.80 -13.84 -11.43
CA PHE A 158 -4.58 -12.72 -12.34
C PHE A 158 -4.74 -13.17 -13.79
N ASP A 159 -5.35 -12.31 -14.62
CA ASP A 159 -5.47 -12.55 -16.06
C ASP A 159 -4.07 -12.60 -16.70
N PRO A 160 -3.69 -13.69 -17.39
CA PRO A 160 -2.39 -13.79 -18.07
C PRO A 160 -2.17 -12.72 -19.14
N ALA A 161 -3.23 -12.13 -19.70
CA ALA A 161 -3.13 -11.04 -20.67
C ALA A 161 -2.78 -9.69 -20.01
N HIS A 162 -2.91 -9.59 -18.68
CA HIS A 162 -2.61 -8.36 -17.96
C HIS A 162 -1.13 -8.27 -17.57
N ASP A 163 -0.55 -7.12 -17.88
CA ASP A 163 0.80 -6.73 -17.50
C ASP A 163 0.86 -6.35 -16.00
N VAL A 164 0.89 -7.37 -15.13
CA VAL A 164 0.84 -7.22 -13.66
C VAL A 164 2.17 -7.51 -12.96
N GLY A 165 3.22 -7.79 -13.74
CA GLY A 165 4.53 -8.16 -13.21
C GLY A 165 5.53 -8.41 -14.33
N VAL A 166 6.78 -8.62 -13.96
CA VAL A 166 7.93 -8.72 -14.86
C VAL A 166 8.80 -9.93 -14.53
N ALA A 167 9.30 -10.62 -15.55
CA ALA A 167 10.29 -11.66 -15.40
C ALA A 167 11.42 -11.42 -16.41
N GLY A 168 12.66 -11.34 -15.96
CA GLY A 168 13.78 -11.08 -16.86
C GLY A 168 15.05 -10.62 -16.16
N ASP A 169 15.95 -10.06 -16.95
CA ASP A 169 17.19 -9.45 -16.48
C ASP A 169 16.98 -8.04 -15.90
N ALA A 170 18.07 -7.42 -15.45
CA ALA A 170 18.02 -6.11 -14.83
C ALA A 170 17.42 -5.02 -15.74
N ALA A 171 17.73 -5.06 -17.04
CA ALA A 171 17.18 -4.11 -18.01
C ALA A 171 15.66 -4.27 -18.16
N THR A 172 15.19 -5.51 -18.28
CA THR A 172 13.76 -5.84 -18.38
C THR A 172 13.00 -5.38 -17.13
N VAL A 173 13.55 -5.61 -15.94
CA VAL A 173 12.94 -5.16 -14.68
C VAL A 173 12.98 -3.63 -14.56
N ALA A 174 14.06 -2.98 -14.98
CA ALA A 174 14.15 -1.52 -14.99
C ALA A 174 13.12 -0.87 -15.94
N ASP A 175 12.92 -1.44 -17.13
CA ASP A 175 11.87 -1.01 -18.06
C ASP A 175 10.48 -1.17 -17.44
N ALA A 176 10.23 -2.27 -16.72
CA ALA A 176 9.00 -2.42 -15.97
C ALA A 176 8.85 -1.31 -14.91
N VAL A 177 9.85 -1.02 -14.09
CA VAL A 177 9.77 0.07 -13.09
C VAL A 177 9.39 1.40 -13.75
N ARG A 178 10.01 1.76 -14.89
CA ARG A 178 9.68 2.99 -15.62
C ARG A 178 8.24 3.01 -16.11
N ARG A 179 7.69 1.89 -16.60
CA ARG A 179 6.29 1.81 -17.04
C ARG A 179 5.28 2.12 -15.93
N TRP A 180 5.50 1.65 -14.71
CA TRP A 180 4.61 1.99 -13.57
C TRP A 180 4.84 3.43 -13.08
N ALA A 181 6.09 3.91 -13.11
CA ALA A 181 6.39 5.32 -12.81
C ALA A 181 5.68 6.28 -13.80
N ASP A 182 5.76 6.00 -15.10
CA ASP A 182 5.08 6.76 -16.16
C ASP A 182 3.55 6.68 -16.07
N ALA A 183 3.03 5.64 -15.41
CA ALA A 183 1.61 5.51 -15.09
C ALA A 183 1.18 6.29 -13.84
N GLY A 184 2.11 6.94 -13.14
CA GLY A 184 1.85 7.80 -11.99
C GLY A 184 2.16 7.17 -10.62
N ALA A 185 2.96 6.10 -10.57
CA ALA A 185 3.50 5.59 -9.32
C ALA A 185 4.63 6.51 -8.82
N ASP A 186 4.52 6.94 -7.57
CA ASP A 186 5.59 7.67 -6.88
C ASP A 186 6.62 6.70 -6.28
N THR A 187 6.22 5.45 -6.03
CA THR A 187 7.11 4.39 -5.55
C THR A 187 6.70 3.05 -6.13
N VAL A 188 7.65 2.35 -6.76
CA VAL A 188 7.48 0.98 -7.24
C VAL A 188 8.24 0.06 -6.31
N VAL A 189 7.52 -0.85 -5.65
CA VAL A 189 8.08 -1.89 -4.79
C VAL A 189 8.14 -3.18 -5.60
N LEU A 190 9.35 -3.68 -5.84
CA LEU A 190 9.55 -4.96 -6.51
C LEU A 190 9.34 -6.09 -5.49
N GLN A 191 8.29 -6.87 -5.72
CA GLN A 191 7.90 -8.00 -4.88
C GLN A 191 8.36 -9.30 -5.56
N PRO A 192 9.23 -10.11 -4.92
CA PRO A 192 9.59 -11.41 -5.45
C PRO A 192 8.37 -12.36 -5.47
N THR A 193 8.42 -13.39 -6.32
CA THR A 193 7.42 -14.48 -6.28
C THR A 193 7.52 -15.25 -4.96
N SER A 194 6.43 -15.90 -4.54
CA SER A 194 6.37 -16.61 -3.26
C SER A 194 7.37 -17.77 -3.16
N ASP A 195 7.83 -18.27 -4.32
CA ASP A 195 8.79 -19.35 -4.48
C ASP A 195 10.22 -18.88 -4.78
N GLU A 196 10.56 -17.61 -4.52
CA GLU A 196 11.92 -17.08 -4.76
C GLU A 196 12.99 -17.87 -3.99
N PRO A 197 13.91 -18.56 -4.70
CA PRO A 197 14.89 -19.44 -4.07
C PRO A 197 15.98 -18.71 -3.28
N ASP A 198 16.30 -17.45 -3.62
CA ASP A 198 17.27 -16.63 -2.90
C ASP A 198 16.75 -15.20 -2.68
N PRO A 199 15.95 -14.96 -1.62
CA PRO A 199 15.40 -13.63 -1.33
C PRO A 199 16.48 -12.57 -1.10
N GLU A 200 17.62 -12.92 -0.49
CA GLU A 200 18.73 -11.97 -0.31
C GLU A 200 19.42 -11.67 -1.64
N GLY A 201 19.60 -12.68 -2.49
CA GLY A 201 20.09 -12.54 -3.86
C GLY A 201 19.19 -11.63 -4.69
N PHE A 202 17.87 -11.78 -4.59
CA PHE A 202 16.92 -10.90 -5.24
C PHE A 202 17.09 -9.43 -4.79
N VAL A 203 17.22 -9.18 -3.49
CA VAL A 203 17.45 -7.82 -2.96
C VAL A 203 18.79 -7.26 -3.48
N ARG A 204 19.86 -8.07 -3.50
CA ARG A 204 21.16 -7.67 -4.06
C ARG A 204 21.07 -7.35 -5.56
N PHE A 205 20.38 -8.18 -6.33
CA PHE A 205 20.12 -7.96 -7.76
C PHE A 205 19.39 -6.63 -8.00
N VAL A 206 18.31 -6.37 -7.26
CA VAL A 206 17.56 -5.11 -7.38
C VAL A 206 18.45 -3.91 -7.04
N ALA A 207 19.21 -3.98 -5.95
CA ALA A 207 20.05 -2.86 -5.50
C ALA A 207 21.26 -2.61 -6.42
N ALA A 208 21.94 -3.66 -6.88
CA ALA A 208 23.20 -3.54 -7.62
C ALA A 208 23.01 -3.41 -9.13
N GLU A 209 21.95 -4.01 -9.69
CA GLU A 209 21.80 -4.13 -11.14
C GLU A 209 20.59 -3.36 -11.68
N VAL A 210 19.45 -3.38 -10.98
CA VAL A 210 18.23 -2.68 -11.44
C VAL A 210 18.25 -1.20 -11.07
N GLN A 211 18.55 -0.88 -9.81
CA GLN A 211 18.49 0.49 -9.29
C GLN A 211 19.35 1.50 -10.08
N PRO A 212 20.57 1.17 -10.54
CA PRO A 212 21.38 2.10 -11.35
C PRO A 212 20.76 2.44 -12.70
N LEU A 213 19.87 1.59 -13.23
CA LEU A 213 19.23 1.81 -14.53
C LEU A 213 18.04 2.75 -14.45
N VAL A 214 17.39 2.88 -13.28
CA VAL A 214 16.15 3.67 -13.10
C VAL A 214 16.37 5.06 -12.49
N ARG A 215 17.62 5.39 -12.13
CA ARG A 215 18.01 6.69 -11.56
C ARG A 215 18.33 7.73 -12.62
#